data_AF-A0A6L7XGP9-F1
#
_entry.id   AF-A0A6L7XGP9-F1
#
_cell.length_a   1.000
_cell.length_b   1.000
_cell.length_c   1.000
_cell.angle_alpha   90.00
_cell.angle_beta   90.00
_cell.angle_gamma   90.00
#
_symmetry.space_group_name_H-M   'P 1'
#
loop_
_entity.id
_entity.type
_entity.pdbx_description
1 polymer ?
#
loop_
_entity_poly.entity_id
_entity_poly.type
_entity_poly.pdbx_seq_one_letter_code
_entity_poly.pdbx_strand_id
1 'polypeptide(L)'
;MTEDTVLAQLRGIHLPADPGLVAPSTFALWPFVLLAAVLGAILVVRVWRGGQWRRTARAELARILDVDDQPTQWSMLLAFSASLSERARRPVTLPPLAYRRPDTVSQGERNEFIAFLSRELGR
;
A
#
# COMPACT_ATOMS: atom_id res chain seq x y z
N MET A 1 11.31 -41.82 60.88
CA MET A 1 10.27 -40.96 60.30
C MET A 1 9.19 -41.91 59.79
N THR A 2 7.97 -41.83 60.33
CA THR A 2 6.93 -42.87 60.12
C THR A 2 5.96 -42.44 59.01
N GLU A 3 5.31 -43.42 58.38
CA GLU A 3 4.41 -43.20 57.24
C GLU A 3 3.26 -42.22 57.59
N ASP A 4 2.78 -42.27 58.83
CA ASP A 4 1.76 -41.35 59.36
C ASP A 4 2.24 -39.89 59.43
N THR A 5 3.55 -39.66 59.60
CA THR A 5 4.09 -38.29 59.61
C THR A 5 4.12 -37.70 58.19
N VAL A 6 4.34 -38.53 57.18
CA VAL A 6 4.33 -38.13 55.76
C VAL A 6 2.90 -37.85 55.28
N LEU A 7 1.93 -38.69 55.66
CA LEU A 7 0.52 -38.48 55.34
C LEU A 7 -0.06 -37.24 56.04
N ALA A 8 0.33 -36.97 57.28
CA ALA A 8 -0.05 -35.75 57.99
C ALA A 8 0.53 -34.49 57.34
N GLN A 9 1.78 -34.54 56.87
CA GLN A 9 2.39 -33.43 56.14
C GLN A 9 1.72 -33.17 54.79
N LEU A 10 1.36 -34.22 54.04
CA LEU A 10 0.67 -34.09 52.75
C LEU A 10 -0.76 -33.52 52.90
N ARG A 11 -1.47 -33.89 53.98
CA ARG A 11 -2.81 -33.34 54.27
C ARG A 11 -2.78 -31.85 54.64
N GLY A 12 -1.65 -31.37 55.18
CA GLY A 12 -1.44 -29.97 55.54
C GLY A 12 -1.03 -29.07 54.37
N ILE A 13 -0.70 -29.64 53.20
CA ILE A 13 -0.49 -28.89 51.97
C ILE A 13 -1.88 -28.51 51.45
N HIS A 14 -2.45 -27.46 52.03
CA HIS A 14 -3.47 -26.68 51.34
C HIS A 14 -2.81 -26.17 50.05
N LEU A 15 -3.18 -26.79 48.92
CA LEU A 15 -2.96 -26.19 47.60
C LEU A 15 -3.44 -24.75 47.71
N PRO A 16 -2.59 -23.74 47.42
CA PRO A 16 -3.07 -22.38 47.36
C PRO A 16 -4.21 -22.37 46.34
N ALA A 17 -5.40 -21.93 46.76
CA ALA A 17 -6.50 -21.69 45.85
C ALA A 17 -5.96 -20.84 44.70
N ASP A 18 -6.05 -21.35 43.48
CA ASP A 18 -5.50 -20.78 42.24
C ASP A 18 -5.28 -19.26 42.33
N PRO A 19 -4.04 -18.78 42.50
CA PRO A 19 -3.76 -17.37 42.40
C PRO A 19 -3.72 -17.01 40.91
N GLY A 20 -4.88 -16.72 40.35
CA GLY A 20 -4.96 -16.01 39.07
C GLY A 20 -5.36 -16.89 37.90
N LEU A 21 -6.65 -17.20 37.83
CA LEU A 21 -7.37 -17.02 36.58
C LEU A 21 -7.46 -15.51 36.28
N VAL A 22 -6.31 -14.86 36.08
CA VAL A 22 -6.26 -13.63 35.29
C VAL A 22 -6.58 -14.10 33.88
N ALA A 23 -7.87 -14.07 33.59
CA ALA A 23 -8.57 -14.39 32.35
C ALA A 23 -7.65 -14.90 31.22
N PRO A 24 -7.73 -16.19 30.82
CA PRO A 24 -7.02 -16.70 29.64
C PRO A 24 -7.35 -15.92 28.34
N SER A 25 -8.37 -15.06 28.36
CA SER A 25 -8.76 -14.18 27.26
C SER A 25 -7.79 -13.03 26.99
N THR A 26 -7.09 -12.44 27.97
CA THR A 26 -6.17 -11.32 27.72
C THR A 26 -4.87 -11.76 27.04
N PHE A 27 -4.33 -12.93 27.44
CA PHE A 27 -3.19 -13.54 26.75
C PHE A 27 -3.53 -14.04 25.34
N ALA A 28 -4.76 -14.53 25.13
CA ALA A 28 -5.22 -15.00 23.82
C ALA A 28 -5.48 -13.86 22.82
N LEU A 29 -5.76 -12.63 23.28
CA LEU A 29 -6.05 -11.47 22.43
C LEU A 29 -4.81 -10.77 21.87
N TRP A 30 -3.66 -10.86 22.56
CA TRP A 30 -2.43 -10.18 22.17
C TRP A 30 -1.95 -10.46 20.73
N PRO A 31 -1.99 -11.71 20.22
CA PRO A 31 -1.64 -11.99 18.82
C PRO A 31 -2.56 -11.28 17.82
N PHE A 32 -3.86 -11.16 18.14
CA PHE A 32 -4.83 -10.47 17.28
C PHE A 32 -4.62 -8.96 17.30
N VAL A 33 -4.30 -8.38 18.46
CA VAL A 33 -3.96 -6.95 18.59
C VAL A 33 -2.69 -6.63 17.80
N LEU A 34 -1.64 -7.46 17.91
CA LEU A 34 -0.42 -7.33 17.12
C LEU A 34 -0.70 -7.44 15.62
N LEU A 35 -1.47 -8.44 15.20
CA LEU A 35 -1.84 -8.61 13.80
C LEU A 35 -2.61 -7.40 13.27
N ALA A 36 -3.58 -6.89 14.03
CA ALA A 36 -4.34 -5.70 13.67
C ALA A 36 -3.43 -4.45 13.57
N ALA A 37 -2.48 -4.29 14.48
CA ALA A 37 -1.51 -3.19 14.43
C ALA A 37 -0.61 -3.26 13.20
N VAL A 38 -0.10 -4.46 12.85
CA VAL A 38 0.71 -4.67 11.64
C VAL A 38 -0.09 -4.39 10.38
N LEU A 39 -1.31 -4.92 10.28
CA LEU A 39 -2.20 -4.66 9.14
C LEU A 39 -2.56 -3.19 9.03
N GLY A 40 -2.84 -2.52 10.16
CA GLY A 40 -3.09 -1.09 10.23
C GLY A 40 -1.88 -0.27 9.73
N ALA A 41 -0.67 -0.61 10.18
CA ALA A 41 0.56 0.04 9.70
C ALA A 41 0.77 -0.15 8.19
N ILE A 42 0.56 -1.38 7.68
CA ILE A 42 0.63 -1.67 6.24
C ILE A 42 -0.40 -0.83 5.47
N LEU A 43 -1.63 -0.74 5.98
CA LEU A 43 -2.70 0.06 5.36
C LEU A 43 -2.33 1.54 5.31
N VAL A 44 -1.86 2.10 6.43
CA VAL A 44 -1.42 3.50 6.52
C VAL A 44 -0.28 3.77 5.55
N VAL A 45 0.74 2.90 5.51
CA VAL A 45 1.86 3.02 4.57
C VAL A 45 1.38 2.94 3.13
N ARG A 46 0.43 2.03 2.83
CA ARG A 46 -0.13 1.87 1.48
C ARG A 46 -0.92 3.10 1.05
N VAL A 47 -1.77 3.64 1.93
CA VAL A 47 -2.55 4.86 1.67
C VAL A 47 -1.62 6.07 1.49
N TRP A 48 -0.64 6.22 2.38
CA TRP A 48 0.34 7.31 2.31
C TRP A 48 1.19 7.24 1.03
N ARG A 49 1.69 6.04 0.68
CA ARG A 49 2.42 5.82 -0.58
C ARG A 49 1.55 6.10 -1.81
N GLY A 50 0.26 5.74 -1.77
CA GLY A 50 -0.70 6.05 -2.83
C GLY A 50 -0.86 7.56 -3.04
N GLY A 51 -1.01 8.31 -1.94
CA GLY A 51 -1.11 9.77 -1.98
C GLY A 51 0.18 10.45 -2.47
N GLN A 52 1.34 10.01 -1.98
CA GLN A 52 2.65 10.50 -2.42
C GLN A 52 2.88 10.24 -3.91
N TRP A 53 2.56 9.04 -4.38
CA TRP A 53 2.71 8.70 -5.80
C TRP A 53 1.88 9.61 -6.72
N ARG A 54 0.63 9.93 -6.34
CA ARG A 54 -0.18 10.88 -7.13
C ARG A 54 0.45 12.27 -7.20
N ARG A 55 1.07 12.73 -6.11
CA ARG A 55 1.77 14.02 -6.09
C ARG A 55 3.00 14.00 -7.00
N THR A 56 3.82 12.95 -6.91
CA THR A 56 5.01 12.80 -7.77
C THR A 56 4.64 12.65 -9.23
N ALA A 57 3.56 11.92 -9.53
CA ALA A 57 3.11 11.73 -10.92
C ALA A 57 2.56 13.02 -11.53
N ARG A 58 1.91 13.89 -10.75
CA ARG A 58 1.52 15.25 -11.21
C ARG A 58 2.75 16.13 -11.46
N ALA A 59 3.73 16.09 -10.56
CA ALA A 59 4.97 16.84 -10.71
C ALA A 59 5.74 16.39 -11.95
N GLU A 60 5.82 15.08 -12.20
CA GLU A 60 6.47 14.53 -13.39
C GLU A 60 5.73 14.91 -14.68
N LEU A 61 4.39 14.85 -14.68
CA LEU A 61 3.61 15.32 -15.83
C LEU A 61 3.88 16.82 -16.10
N ALA A 62 3.90 17.66 -15.07
CA ALA A 62 4.23 19.08 -15.22
C ALA A 62 5.65 19.29 -15.77
N ARG A 63 6.61 18.47 -15.34
CA ARG A 63 7.99 18.49 -15.86
C ARG A 63 8.05 18.11 -17.34
N ILE A 64 7.29 17.11 -17.77
CA ILE A 64 7.22 16.70 -19.18
C ILE A 64 6.60 17.80 -20.04
N LEU A 65 5.62 18.53 -19.50
CA LEU A 65 4.98 19.65 -20.20
C LEU A 65 5.90 20.85 -20.43
N ASP A 66 6.94 21.00 -19.60
CA ASP A 66 7.94 22.08 -19.71
C ASP A 66 9.01 21.81 -20.79
N VAL A 67 9.00 20.62 -21.41
CA VAL A 67 9.93 20.26 -22.47
C VAL A 67 9.50 20.91 -23.80
N ASP A 68 10.30 21.85 -24.30
CA ASP A 68 10.06 22.53 -25.59
C ASP A 68 10.22 21.60 -26.80
N ASP A 69 11.09 20.58 -26.69
CA ASP A 69 11.31 19.64 -27.79
C ASP A 69 10.16 18.65 -27.92
N GLN A 70 9.34 18.91 -28.93
CA GLN A 70 8.11 18.20 -29.26
C GLN A 70 8.21 16.66 -29.38
N PRO A 71 9.16 16.08 -30.15
CA PRO A 71 9.33 14.63 -30.22
C PRO A 71 9.79 14.03 -28.89
N THR A 72 10.69 14.70 -28.17
CA THR A 72 11.14 14.27 -26.85
C THR A 72 9.99 14.29 -25.85
N GLN A 73 9.22 15.37 -25.80
CA GLN A 73 8.02 15.49 -24.96
C GLN A 73 7.04 14.34 -25.22
N TRP A 74 6.78 13.99 -26.48
CA TRP A 74 5.88 12.90 -26.83
C TRP A 74 6.38 11.54 -26.33
N SER A 75 7.66 11.24 -26.52
CA SER A 75 8.27 10.01 -26.02
C SER A 75 8.19 9.90 -24.49
N MET A 76 8.40 11.02 -23.78
CA MET A 76 8.27 11.09 -22.33
C MET A 76 6.82 10.88 -21.87
N LEU A 77 5.83 11.44 -22.56
CA LEU A 77 4.41 11.21 -22.28
C LEU A 77 4.02 9.73 -22.45
N LEU A 78 4.54 9.06 -23.49
CA LEU A 78 4.33 7.63 -23.70
C LEU A 78 4.98 6.79 -22.60
N ALA A 79 6.23 7.07 -22.24
CA ALA A 79 6.93 6.40 -21.14
C ALA A 79 6.20 6.59 -19.80
N PHE A 80 5.71 7.81 -19.55
CA PHE A 80 4.89 8.11 -18.37
C PHE A 80 3.60 7.28 -18.35
N SER A 81 2.91 7.16 -19.49
CA SER A 81 1.69 6.34 -19.59
C SER A 81 1.92 4.85 -19.30
N ALA A 82 3.07 4.30 -19.72
CA ALA A 82 3.46 2.93 -19.42
C ALA A 82 3.73 2.75 -17.91
N SER A 83 4.45 3.69 -17.29
CA SER A 83 4.69 3.69 -15.84
C SER A 83 3.40 3.78 -15.02
N LEU A 84 2.40 4.52 -15.54
CA LEU A 84 1.10 4.66 -14.92
C LEU A 84 0.32 3.34 -14.96
N SER A 85 0.38 2.62 -16.08
CA SER A 85 -0.24 1.30 -16.26
C SER A 85 0.35 0.26 -15.30
N GLU A 86 1.67 0.21 -15.20
CA GLU A 86 2.38 -0.69 -14.30
C GLU A 86 1.99 -0.43 -12.84
N ARG A 87 1.94 0.85 -12.43
CA ARG A 87 1.61 1.24 -11.06
C ARG A 87 0.14 0.99 -10.72
N ALA A 88 -0.76 1.27 -11.65
CA ALA A 88 -2.18 1.10 -11.45
C ALA A 88 -2.61 -0.39 -11.40
N ARG A 89 -1.70 -1.32 -11.74
CA ARG A 89 -1.95 -2.77 -11.84
C ARG A 89 -3.20 -3.08 -12.68
N ARG A 90 -3.54 -2.19 -13.61
CA ARG A 90 -4.63 -2.33 -14.56
C ARG A 90 -4.13 -1.90 -15.93
N PRO A 91 -4.60 -2.54 -17.01
CA PRO A 91 -4.32 -2.05 -18.35
C PRO A 91 -4.95 -0.66 -18.49
N VAL A 92 -4.12 0.38 -18.65
CA VAL A 92 -4.61 1.68 -19.09
C VAL A 92 -4.83 1.56 -20.59
N THR A 93 -6.08 1.61 -21.02
CA THR A 93 -6.42 1.61 -22.44
C THR A 93 -5.95 2.94 -23.04
N LEU A 94 -4.77 2.92 -23.66
CA LEU A 94 -4.23 4.10 -24.31
C LEU A 94 -5.11 4.49 -25.51
N PRO A 95 -5.36 5.79 -25.74
CA PRO A 95 -6.07 6.24 -26.93
C PRO A 95 -5.32 5.88 -28.21
N PRO A 96 -6.01 5.76 -29.37
CA PRO A 96 -5.42 5.38 -30.66
C PRO A 96 -4.21 6.24 -31.07
N LEU A 97 -4.20 7.48 -30.61
CA LEU A 97 -3.12 8.45 -30.76
C LEU A 97 -1.75 7.96 -30.27
N ALA A 98 -1.71 7.14 -29.21
CA ALA A 98 -0.46 6.62 -28.66
C ALA A 98 0.30 5.70 -29.62
N TYR A 99 -0.38 5.15 -30.63
CA TYR A 99 0.21 4.23 -31.61
C TYR A 99 0.66 4.93 -32.90
N ARG A 100 0.48 6.25 -33.01
CA ARG A 100 0.94 7.03 -34.16
C ARG A 100 2.40 7.42 -34.02
N ARG A 101 3.05 7.65 -35.16
CA ARG A 101 4.43 8.15 -35.18
C ARG A 101 4.50 9.54 -34.53
N PRO A 102 5.54 9.84 -33.72
CA PRO A 102 5.66 11.12 -33.01
C PRO A 102 5.51 12.33 -33.94
N ASP A 103 6.11 12.21 -35.13
CA ASP A 103 6.18 13.26 -36.15
C ASP A 103 4.83 13.56 -36.81
N THR A 104 3.83 12.70 -36.58
CA THR A 104 2.49 12.81 -37.17
C THR A 104 1.44 13.34 -36.18
N VAL A 105 1.83 13.57 -34.93
CA VAL A 105 0.90 14.01 -33.87
C VAL A 105 0.89 15.53 -33.80
N SER A 106 -0.28 16.11 -34.00
CA SER A 106 -0.47 17.56 -33.89
C SER A 106 -0.40 18.04 -32.42
N GLN A 107 -0.27 19.35 -32.22
CA GLN A 107 -0.29 19.92 -30.87
C GLN A 107 -1.66 19.74 -30.17
N GLY A 108 -2.77 19.83 -30.91
CA GLY A 108 -4.11 19.59 -30.36
C GLY A 108 -4.30 18.16 -29.86
N GLU A 109 -3.83 17.19 -30.65
CA GLU A 109 -3.84 15.77 -30.31
C GLU A 109 -2.98 15.42 -29.08
N ARG A 110 -1.84 16.11 -28.92
CA ARG A 110 -1.03 16.00 -27.70
C ARG A 110 -1.78 16.52 -26.47
N ASN A 111 -2.46 17.65 -26.60
CA ASN A 111 -3.26 18.21 -25.51
C ASN A 111 -4.39 17.25 -25.10
N GLU A 112 -5.02 16.55 -26.06
CA GLU A 112 -5.99 15.50 -25.77
C GLU A 112 -5.37 14.33 -24.99
N PHE A 113 -4.16 13.91 -25.35
CA PHE A 113 -3.42 12.86 -24.64
C PHE A 113 -3.05 13.30 -23.21
N ILE A 114 -2.61 14.54 -23.03
CA ILE A 114 -2.31 15.13 -21.71
C ILE A 114 -3.58 15.18 -20.85
N ALA A 115 -4.72 15.58 -21.43
CA ALA A 115 -6.00 15.60 -20.74
C ALA A 115 -6.50 14.18 -20.38
N PHE A 116 -6.18 13.18 -21.20
CA PHE A 116 -6.42 11.77 -20.88
C PHE A 116 -5.58 11.32 -19.67
N LEU A 117 -4.26 11.56 -19.70
CA LEU A 117 -3.36 11.19 -18.60
C LEU A 117 -3.73 11.89 -17.29
N SER A 118 -4.10 13.17 -17.36
CA SER A 118 -4.54 13.96 -16.21
C SER A 118 -5.81 13.40 -15.56
N ARG A 119 -6.79 12.96 -16.39
CA ARG A 119 -8.00 12.29 -15.90
C ARG A 119 -7.69 10.93 -15.28
N GLU A 120 -6.80 10.17 -15.89
CA GLU A 120 -6.42 8.84 -15.40
C GLU A 120 -5.67 8.93 -14.05
N LEU A 121 -4.90 10.00 -13.84
CA LEU A 121 -4.29 10.32 -12.54
C LEU A 121 -5.29 10.72 -11.45
N GLY A 122 -6.46 11.21 -11.85
CA GLY A 122 -7.53 11.65 -10.96
C GLY A 122 -8.40 10.51 -10.42
N ARG A 123 -8.41 9.36 -11.11
CA ARG A 123 -9.12 8.14 -10.68
C ARG A 123 -8.36 7.43 -9.56
#